data_AF-A0A2V1DLV8-F1
#
_entry.id   AF-A0A2V1DLV8-F1
#
_cell.length_a   1.000
_cell.length_b   1.000
_cell.length_c   1.000
_cell.angle_alpha   90.00
_cell.angle_beta   90.00
_cell.angle_gamma   90.00
#
_symmetry.space_group_name_H-M   'P 1'
#
loop_
_entity.id
_entity.type
_entity.pdbx_description
1 polymer ?
#
loop_
_entity_poly.entity_id
_entity_poly.type
_entity_poly.pdbx_seq_one_letter_code
_entity_poly.pdbx_strand_id
1 'polypeptide(L)'
;MVPVKKGDFFPIFWAAWVKAFRKDIILSAFRNTGLSPFNPNIVTDRFRNKQRSLSTSGESSASCYSGDEWPKIHTLIRKSDARDVDAARKLERSVHYLTVQNELYKHEINGLIEAVDATKKHRKAAETLPLETQEKYAGGAVFWSPKKVKEAKQRREQRDKEKHNIELHKANMKALQRANKLYKEKMAEEKRIQREEARVAREAEKAKKQAEKEAKQRARDAQKAIQLSQKGKRKASTAPPRNIGQKRARREPTRVVEVEEAHTKAPPRTSRRGRNINLPKRYI
;
A
#
# COMPACT_ATOMS: atom_id res chain seq x y z
N MET A 1 -0.42 13.77 -27.58
CA MET A 1 -1.75 14.03 -28.17
C MET A 1 -2.46 12.71 -28.42
N VAL A 2 -3.71 12.58 -27.98
CA VAL A 2 -4.51 11.36 -28.25
C VAL A 2 -4.91 11.34 -29.72
N PRO A 3 -4.77 10.22 -30.43
CA PRO A 3 -5.24 10.11 -31.80
C PRO A 3 -6.77 10.26 -31.84
N VAL A 4 -7.24 11.32 -32.53
CA VAL A 4 -8.66 11.61 -32.73
C VAL A 4 -9.29 10.49 -33.57
N LYS A 5 -10.34 9.84 -33.06
CA LYS A 5 -11.10 8.84 -33.81
C LYS A 5 -12.39 9.44 -34.38
N LYS A 6 -13.02 8.71 -35.30
CA LYS A 6 -14.31 9.12 -35.91
C LYS A 6 -15.39 9.46 -34.87
N GLY A 7 -15.43 8.76 -33.73
CA GLY A 7 -16.37 9.03 -32.64
C GLY A 7 -16.11 10.34 -31.88
N ASP A 8 -14.90 10.89 -31.97
CA ASP A 8 -14.52 12.14 -31.29
C ASP A 8 -14.82 13.38 -32.15
N PHE A 9 -15.09 13.20 -33.45
CA PHE A 9 -15.36 14.29 -34.38
C PHE A 9 -16.53 15.17 -33.93
N PHE A 10 -17.70 14.58 -33.67
CA PHE A 10 -18.91 15.37 -33.40
C PHE A 10 -18.79 16.22 -32.13
N PRO A 11 -18.31 15.71 -30.98
CA PRO A 11 -18.09 16.55 -29.80
C PRO A 11 -17.12 17.71 -30.04
N ILE A 12 -16.00 17.46 -30.73
CA ILE A 12 -15.00 18.49 -31.03
C ILE A 12 -15.57 19.53 -32.01
N PHE A 13 -16.18 19.06 -33.08
CA PHE A 13 -16.83 19.90 -34.09
C PHE A 13 -17.93 20.74 -33.47
N TRP A 14 -18.81 20.15 -32.66
CA TRP A 14 -19.93 20.86 -32.05
C TRP A 14 -19.46 21.95 -31.08
N ALA A 15 -18.46 21.65 -30.25
CA ALA A 15 -17.87 22.64 -29.35
C ALA A 15 -17.24 23.81 -30.12
N ALA A 16 -16.48 23.52 -31.18
CA ALA A 16 -15.89 24.53 -32.04
C ALA A 16 -16.97 25.34 -32.79
N TRP A 17 -17.99 24.67 -33.30
CA TRP A 17 -19.12 25.27 -34.02
C TRP A 17 -19.86 26.26 -33.12
N VAL A 18 -20.28 25.85 -31.92
CA VAL A 18 -20.96 26.72 -30.96
C VAL A 18 -20.09 27.92 -30.57
N LYS A 19 -18.77 27.73 -30.47
CA LYS A 19 -17.84 28.82 -30.16
C LYS A 19 -17.65 29.79 -31.33
N ALA A 20 -17.66 29.31 -32.57
CA ALA A 20 -17.41 30.10 -33.77
C ALA A 20 -18.67 30.78 -34.33
N PHE A 21 -19.81 30.10 -34.33
CA PHE A 21 -21.08 30.60 -34.88
C PHE A 21 -21.83 31.49 -33.89
N ARG A 22 -21.15 32.52 -33.37
CA ARG A 22 -21.77 33.56 -32.53
C ARG A 22 -21.98 34.82 -33.37
N LYS A 23 -23.07 35.55 -33.10
CA LYS A 23 -23.46 36.75 -33.87
C LYS A 23 -22.34 37.79 -33.95
N ASP A 24 -21.66 38.04 -32.84
CA ASP A 24 -20.50 38.92 -32.70
C ASP A 24 -19.33 38.50 -33.60
N ILE A 25 -18.98 37.22 -33.60
CA ILE A 25 -17.88 36.68 -34.43
C ILE A 25 -18.24 36.76 -35.92
N ILE A 26 -19.48 36.41 -36.27
CA ILE A 26 -19.98 36.47 -37.65
C ILE A 26 -19.95 37.92 -38.15
N LEU A 27 -20.50 38.87 -37.40
CA LEU A 27 -20.48 40.30 -37.75
C LEU A 27 -19.04 40.83 -37.86
N SER A 28 -18.17 40.45 -36.94
CA SER A 28 -16.75 40.80 -36.99
C SER A 28 -16.06 40.24 -38.24
N ALA A 29 -16.35 39.01 -38.65
CA ALA A 29 -15.81 38.39 -39.85
C ALA A 29 -16.23 39.15 -41.13
N PHE A 30 -17.51 39.51 -41.25
CA PHE A 30 -18.01 40.32 -42.38
C PHE A 30 -17.40 41.73 -42.41
N ARG A 31 -17.24 42.36 -41.24
CA ARG A 31 -16.59 43.67 -41.12
C ARG A 31 -15.10 43.59 -41.50
N ASN A 32 -14.41 42.54 -41.07
CA ASN A 32 -12.97 42.35 -41.31
C ASN A 32 -12.66 42.05 -42.79
N THR A 33 -13.58 41.39 -43.49
CA THR A 33 -13.47 41.13 -44.93
C THR A 33 -13.90 42.34 -45.77
N GLY A 34 -14.53 43.34 -45.16
CA GLY A 34 -15.07 44.49 -45.88
C GLY A 34 -16.22 44.12 -46.81
N LEU A 35 -16.88 42.97 -46.59
CA LEU A 35 -18.07 42.57 -47.33
C LEU A 35 -19.30 43.31 -46.81
N SER A 36 -19.41 43.45 -45.49
CA SER A 36 -20.51 44.17 -44.84
C SER A 36 -20.05 44.85 -43.56
N PRO A 37 -20.10 46.19 -43.48
CA PRO A 37 -20.37 47.13 -44.58
C PRO A 37 -19.31 47.03 -45.70
N PHE A 38 -19.71 47.32 -46.95
CA PHE A 38 -18.84 47.17 -48.13
C PHE A 38 -17.67 48.17 -48.05
N ASN A 39 -16.45 47.65 -47.90
CA ASN A 39 -15.21 48.42 -47.86
C ASN A 39 -14.01 47.56 -48.32
N PRO A 40 -13.68 47.55 -49.61
CA PRO A 40 -12.64 46.69 -50.18
C PRO A 40 -11.21 47.05 -49.71
N ASN A 41 -11.01 48.28 -49.22
CA ASN A 41 -9.68 48.76 -48.81
C ASN A 41 -9.21 48.18 -47.47
N ILE A 42 -10.12 47.60 -46.67
CA ILE A 42 -9.81 47.04 -45.34
C ILE A 42 -8.72 45.96 -45.41
N VAL A 43 -8.71 45.14 -46.47
CA VAL A 43 -7.71 44.08 -46.63
C VAL A 43 -6.37 44.66 -47.08
N THR A 44 -6.39 45.63 -48.01
CA THR A 44 -5.17 46.26 -48.54
C THR A 44 -4.47 47.15 -47.51
N ASP A 45 -5.23 47.84 -46.65
CA ASP A 45 -4.68 48.74 -45.64
C ASP A 45 -3.94 48.00 -44.52
N ARG A 46 -4.30 46.74 -44.25
CA ARG A 46 -3.58 45.86 -43.29
C ARG A 46 -2.13 45.62 -43.69
N PHE A 47 -1.85 45.57 -44.99
CA PHE A 47 -0.50 45.30 -45.50
C PHE A 47 0.32 46.58 -45.70
N ARG A 48 -0.33 47.73 -45.88
CA ARG A 48 0.34 49.05 -45.99
C ARG A 48 1.00 49.48 -44.68
N ASN A 49 0.43 49.14 -43.53
CA ASN A 49 0.90 49.64 -42.22
C ASN A 49 1.98 48.78 -41.55
N LYS A 50 2.58 47.82 -42.27
CA LYS A 50 3.59 46.89 -41.72
C LYS A 50 5.04 47.34 -41.96
N GLN A 51 5.28 48.59 -42.30
CA GLN A 51 6.56 49.25 -42.03
C GLN A 51 6.43 50.10 -40.77
N ARG A 52 6.21 49.46 -39.62
CA ARG A 52 6.41 50.11 -38.33
C ARG A 52 7.49 49.34 -37.60
N SER A 53 8.67 49.95 -37.66
CA SER A 53 9.76 49.83 -36.70
C SER A 53 9.82 48.49 -35.96
N LEU A 54 10.77 47.63 -36.35
CA LEU A 54 11.54 46.92 -35.33
C LEU A 54 12.14 47.99 -34.40
N SER A 55 11.35 48.47 -33.46
CA SER A 55 11.87 48.95 -32.21
C SER A 55 12.27 47.69 -31.45
N THR A 56 13.45 47.18 -31.80
CA THR A 56 14.30 46.37 -30.94
C THR A 56 14.70 47.24 -29.76
N SER A 57 13.72 47.66 -28.97
CA SER A 57 13.92 48.39 -27.73
C SER A 57 14.21 47.37 -26.65
N GLY A 58 15.45 46.91 -26.64
CA GLY A 58 16.05 46.22 -25.51
C GLY A 58 15.67 44.76 -25.38
N GLU A 59 16.23 43.91 -26.26
CA GLU A 59 16.72 42.59 -25.83
C GLU A 59 17.90 42.78 -24.86
N SER A 60 17.64 43.46 -23.74
CA SER A 60 18.57 43.55 -22.64
C SER A 60 18.26 42.36 -21.74
N SER A 61 18.97 41.25 -21.98
CA SER A 61 19.09 40.03 -21.18
C SER A 61 18.15 39.94 -19.95
N ALA A 62 16.86 39.70 -20.19
CA ALA A 62 15.88 39.56 -19.12
C ALA A 62 15.88 38.11 -18.62
N SER A 63 16.89 37.74 -17.83
CA SER A 63 16.97 36.43 -17.17
C SER A 63 15.82 36.30 -16.15
N CYS A 64 14.78 35.53 -16.48
CA CYS A 64 13.83 35.02 -15.50
C CYS A 64 14.42 33.76 -14.84
N TYR A 65 14.12 33.56 -13.57
CA TYR A 65 14.52 32.35 -12.85
C TYR A 65 13.48 31.25 -13.06
N SER A 66 13.96 30.05 -13.36
CA SER A 66 13.11 28.85 -13.40
C SER A 66 12.72 28.41 -11.98
N GLY A 67 11.75 27.52 -11.85
CA GLY A 67 11.31 27.00 -10.53
C GLY A 67 12.44 26.34 -9.75
N ASP A 68 13.39 25.72 -10.45
CA ASP A 68 14.57 25.06 -9.88
C ASP A 68 15.58 26.05 -9.28
N GLU A 69 15.43 27.34 -9.60
CA GLU A 69 16.27 28.43 -9.10
C GLU A 69 15.61 29.17 -7.92
N TRP A 70 14.66 28.52 -7.24
CA TRP A 70 14.01 29.01 -6.01
C TRP A 70 15.00 29.58 -4.97
N PRO A 71 16.20 29.02 -4.72
CA PRO A 71 17.16 29.63 -3.79
C PRO A 71 17.61 31.03 -4.22
N LYS A 72 17.71 31.29 -5.53
CA LYS A 72 18.04 32.61 -6.09
C LYS A 72 16.87 33.57 -5.96
N ILE A 73 15.64 33.10 -6.23
CA ILE A 73 14.39 33.86 -6.03
C ILE A 73 14.23 34.24 -4.55
N HIS A 74 14.43 33.30 -3.64
CA HIS A 74 14.37 33.51 -2.20
C HIS A 74 15.46 34.47 -1.70
N THR A 75 16.67 34.41 -2.28
CA THR A 75 17.73 35.38 -1.99
C THR A 75 17.32 36.80 -2.44
N LEU A 76 16.64 36.94 -3.58
CA LEU A 76 16.10 38.24 -4.04
C LEU A 76 14.99 38.76 -3.14
N ILE A 77 14.08 37.91 -2.67
CA ILE A 77 13.01 38.28 -1.71
C ILE A 77 13.62 38.78 -0.39
N ARG A 78 14.73 38.20 0.05
CA ARG A 78 15.41 38.62 1.29
C ARG A 78 16.26 39.88 1.10
N LYS A 79 16.83 40.06 -0.10
CA LYS A 79 17.66 41.24 -0.46
C LYS A 79 16.84 42.43 -0.92
N SER A 80 15.55 42.26 -1.24
CA SER A 80 14.66 43.35 -1.62
C SER A 80 14.30 44.19 -0.40
N ASP A 81 15.28 44.94 0.10
CA ASP A 81 14.99 46.24 0.69
C ASP A 81 14.35 47.07 -0.42
N ALA A 82 13.31 47.84 -0.11
CA ALA A 82 12.42 48.52 -1.07
C ALA A 82 13.08 49.53 -2.06
N ARG A 83 14.41 49.54 -2.16
CA ARG A 83 15.23 50.46 -2.97
C ARG A 83 15.81 49.82 -4.25
N ASP A 84 15.88 48.49 -4.36
CA ASP A 84 16.40 47.81 -5.56
C ASP A 84 15.26 47.44 -6.53
N VAL A 85 14.95 48.40 -7.41
CA VAL A 85 13.87 48.28 -8.41
C VAL A 85 14.15 47.16 -9.41
N ASP A 86 15.41 46.86 -9.72
CA ASP A 86 15.76 45.84 -10.70
C ASP A 86 15.66 44.42 -10.12
N ALA A 87 16.04 44.24 -8.85
CA ALA A 87 15.76 42.99 -8.13
C ALA A 87 14.26 42.71 -8.02
N ALA A 88 13.46 43.75 -7.73
CA ALA A 88 12.00 43.64 -7.65
C ALA A 88 11.36 43.27 -9.01
N ARG A 89 11.75 43.92 -10.11
CA ARG A 89 11.27 43.57 -11.47
C ARG A 89 11.67 42.15 -11.89
N LYS A 90 12.87 41.71 -11.55
CA LYS A 90 13.32 40.33 -11.83
C LYS A 90 12.52 39.31 -11.03
N LEU A 91 12.22 39.61 -9.76
CA LEU A 91 11.35 38.80 -8.93
C LEU A 91 9.93 38.73 -9.52
N GLU A 92 9.32 39.86 -9.86
CA GLU A 92 7.99 39.93 -10.48
C GLU A 92 7.89 39.06 -11.75
N ARG A 93 8.89 39.15 -12.64
CA ARG A 93 8.95 38.33 -13.86
C ARG A 93 9.09 36.83 -13.56
N SER A 94 9.90 36.46 -12.57
CA SER A 94 10.04 35.05 -12.15
C SER A 94 8.74 34.51 -11.57
N VAL A 95 8.04 35.30 -10.76
CA VAL A 95 6.72 34.93 -10.21
C VAL A 95 5.70 34.77 -11.34
N HIS A 96 5.67 35.70 -12.30
CA HIS A 96 4.80 35.59 -13.47
C HIS A 96 5.10 34.32 -14.29
N TYR A 97 6.38 34.05 -14.57
CA TYR A 97 6.82 32.84 -15.27
C TYR A 97 6.35 31.56 -14.56
N LEU A 98 6.55 31.46 -13.24
CA LEU A 98 6.12 30.31 -12.45
C LEU A 98 4.60 30.16 -12.42
N THR A 99 3.87 31.27 -12.43
CA THR A 99 2.40 31.26 -12.46
C THR A 99 1.91 30.67 -13.79
N VAL A 100 2.44 31.17 -14.90
CA VAL A 100 2.13 30.67 -16.25
C VAL A 100 2.53 29.19 -16.42
N GLN A 101 3.70 28.80 -15.92
CA GLN A 101 4.14 27.39 -15.91
C GLN A 101 3.18 26.48 -15.14
N ASN A 102 2.75 26.90 -13.94
CA ASN A 102 1.79 26.13 -13.16
C ASN A 102 0.44 25.99 -13.86
N GLU A 103 -0.03 27.05 -14.53
CA GLU A 103 -1.25 26.99 -15.35
C GLU A 103 -1.09 26.02 -16.51
N LEU A 104 0.04 26.08 -17.24
CA LEU A 104 0.37 25.14 -18.31
C LEU A 104 0.36 23.69 -17.82
N TYR A 105 1.00 23.39 -16.69
CA TYR A 105 1.00 22.06 -16.11
C TYR A 105 -0.40 21.61 -15.68
N LYS A 106 -1.22 22.49 -15.11
CA LYS A 106 -2.62 22.18 -14.80
C LYS A 106 -3.40 21.82 -16.06
N HIS A 107 -3.22 22.58 -17.14
CA HIS A 107 -3.86 22.28 -18.42
C HIS A 107 -3.37 20.96 -19.01
N GLU A 108 -2.07 20.66 -18.92
CA GLU A 108 -1.50 19.39 -19.39
C GLU A 108 -2.04 18.21 -18.59
N ILE A 109 -2.03 18.29 -17.25
CA ILE A 109 -2.58 17.25 -16.37
C ILE A 109 -4.07 17.03 -16.68
N ASN A 110 -4.85 18.09 -16.80
CA ASN A 110 -6.27 17.98 -17.15
C ASN A 110 -6.45 17.35 -18.54
N GLY A 111 -5.66 17.75 -19.54
CA GLY A 111 -5.67 17.14 -20.87
C GLY A 111 -5.28 15.66 -20.86
N LEU A 112 -4.33 15.26 -20.00
CA LEU A 112 -3.95 13.86 -19.80
C LEU A 112 -5.06 13.05 -19.11
N ILE A 113 -5.75 13.63 -18.12
CA ILE A 113 -6.91 13.00 -17.47
C ILE A 113 -8.02 12.77 -18.50
N GLU A 114 -8.38 13.81 -19.26
CA GLU A 114 -9.39 13.73 -20.32
C GLU A 114 -9.01 12.71 -21.39
N ALA A 115 -7.74 12.69 -21.79
CA ALA A 115 -7.19 11.71 -22.72
C ALA A 115 -7.37 10.27 -22.22
N VAL A 116 -7.00 10.01 -20.96
CA VAL A 116 -7.17 8.69 -20.34
C VAL A 116 -8.65 8.30 -20.30
N ASP A 117 -9.54 9.23 -19.95
CA ASP A 117 -10.97 8.92 -19.90
C ASP A 117 -11.58 8.72 -21.29
N ALA A 118 -11.14 9.45 -22.31
CA ALA A 118 -11.51 9.20 -23.70
C ALA A 118 -11.08 7.80 -24.16
N THR A 119 -9.84 7.40 -23.86
CA THR A 119 -9.37 6.04 -24.20
C THR A 119 -10.15 4.96 -23.46
N LYS A 120 -10.51 5.16 -22.18
CA LYS A 120 -11.40 4.26 -21.45
C LYS A 120 -12.77 4.17 -22.12
N LYS A 121 -13.36 5.30 -22.51
CA LYS A 121 -14.64 5.34 -23.25
C LYS A 121 -14.53 4.60 -24.58
N HIS A 122 -13.43 4.75 -25.32
CA HIS A 122 -13.18 4.02 -26.56
C HIS A 122 -13.01 2.51 -26.35
N ARG A 123 -12.44 2.08 -25.22
CA ARG A 123 -12.25 0.67 -24.87
C ARG A 123 -13.53 -0.01 -24.36
N LYS A 124 -14.49 0.76 -23.84
CA LYS A 124 -15.80 0.20 -23.50
C LYS A 124 -16.45 -0.26 -24.80
N ALA A 125 -16.53 -1.58 -24.97
CA ALA A 125 -17.34 -2.16 -26.03
C ALA A 125 -18.74 -1.55 -25.95
N ALA A 126 -19.33 -1.21 -27.09
CA ALA A 126 -20.68 -0.67 -27.12
C ALA A 126 -21.60 -1.65 -26.37
N GLU A 127 -22.11 -1.25 -25.20
CA GLU A 127 -23.01 -2.09 -24.41
C GLU A 127 -24.36 -2.12 -25.13
N THR A 128 -24.52 -3.14 -25.99
CA THR A 128 -25.76 -3.39 -26.71
C THR A 128 -26.85 -3.76 -25.72
N LEU A 129 -28.05 -3.26 -25.98
CA LEU A 129 -29.21 -3.67 -25.18
C LEU A 129 -29.43 -5.18 -25.36
N PRO A 130 -29.62 -5.93 -24.26
CA PRO A 130 -29.88 -7.36 -24.31
C PRO A 130 -31.30 -7.61 -24.83
N LEU A 131 -31.46 -7.56 -26.15
CA LEU A 131 -32.73 -7.86 -26.80
C LEU A 131 -32.78 -9.37 -27.07
N GLU A 132 -33.82 -10.03 -26.56
CA GLU A 132 -34.04 -11.47 -26.77
C GLU A 132 -34.63 -11.70 -28.16
N THR A 133 -33.94 -12.48 -28.99
CA THR A 133 -34.46 -12.96 -30.26
C THR A 133 -35.37 -14.16 -30.02
N GLN A 134 -36.45 -14.30 -30.80
CA GLN A 134 -37.21 -15.55 -30.84
C GLN A 134 -36.41 -16.60 -31.61
N GLU A 135 -36.46 -17.86 -31.17
CA GLU A 135 -35.64 -18.98 -31.66
C GLU A 135 -35.80 -19.29 -33.17
N LYS A 136 -36.89 -18.84 -33.80
CA LYS A 136 -37.15 -18.96 -35.25
C LYS A 136 -36.90 -17.63 -35.98
N TYR A 137 -35.64 -17.23 -36.15
CA TYR A 137 -35.33 -16.06 -36.98
C TYR A 137 -34.35 -16.38 -38.11
N ALA A 138 -34.78 -16.12 -39.35
CA ALA A 138 -34.12 -16.53 -40.59
C ALA A 138 -33.24 -15.43 -41.23
N GLY A 139 -32.57 -14.61 -40.41
CA GLY A 139 -31.57 -13.63 -40.86
C GLY A 139 -32.16 -12.41 -41.59
N GLY A 140 -32.24 -11.28 -40.89
CA GLY A 140 -32.79 -10.01 -41.38
C GLY A 140 -32.65 -8.89 -40.35
N ALA A 141 -33.00 -7.65 -40.73
CA ALA A 141 -33.07 -6.54 -39.78
C ALA A 141 -34.31 -6.70 -38.87
N VAL A 142 -34.10 -6.74 -37.55
CA VAL A 142 -35.17 -6.87 -36.56
C VAL A 142 -35.61 -5.48 -36.09
N PHE A 143 -36.86 -5.12 -36.37
CA PHE A 143 -37.49 -3.94 -35.77
C PHE A 143 -38.01 -4.30 -34.38
N TRP A 144 -37.59 -3.53 -33.37
CA TRP A 144 -37.99 -3.73 -31.99
C TRP A 144 -39.10 -2.75 -31.61
N SER A 145 -40.17 -3.26 -31.00
CA SER A 145 -41.21 -2.39 -30.44
C SER A 145 -40.68 -1.61 -29.23
N PRO A 146 -41.17 -0.39 -28.96
CA PRO A 146 -40.74 0.41 -27.80
C PRO A 146 -40.84 -0.34 -26.46
N LYS A 147 -41.83 -1.21 -26.32
CA LYS A 147 -42.01 -2.06 -25.12
C LYS A 147 -40.83 -3.01 -24.91
N LYS A 148 -40.38 -3.73 -25.95
CA LYS A 148 -39.22 -4.65 -25.86
C LYS A 148 -37.92 -3.91 -25.52
N VAL A 149 -37.74 -2.70 -26.06
CA VAL A 149 -36.59 -1.84 -25.73
C VAL A 149 -36.62 -1.43 -24.25
N LYS A 150 -37.79 -1.09 -23.71
CA LYS A 150 -37.95 -0.74 -22.29
C LYS A 150 -37.63 -1.94 -21.38
N GLU A 151 -38.14 -3.13 -21.71
CA GLU A 151 -37.84 -4.35 -20.95
C GLU A 151 -36.34 -4.70 -20.97
N ALA A 152 -35.68 -4.59 -22.13
CA ALA A 152 -34.24 -4.83 -22.23
C ALA A 152 -33.41 -3.83 -21.40
N LYS A 153 -33.83 -2.57 -21.32
CA LYS A 153 -33.23 -1.56 -20.42
C LYS A 153 -33.40 -1.94 -18.95
N GLN A 154 -34.62 -2.33 -18.55
CA GLN A 154 -34.90 -2.76 -17.17
C GLN A 154 -34.05 -3.97 -16.76
N ARG A 155 -33.91 -4.98 -17.63
CA ARG A 155 -33.05 -6.14 -17.37
C ARG A 155 -31.58 -5.76 -17.20
N ARG A 156 -31.09 -4.80 -17.99
CA ARG A 156 -29.73 -4.27 -17.83
C ARG A 156 -29.56 -3.61 -16.46
N GLU A 157 -30.48 -2.73 -16.08
CA GLU A 157 -30.44 -2.07 -14.76
C GLU A 157 -30.47 -3.08 -13.61
N GLN A 158 -31.28 -4.14 -13.72
CA GLN A 158 -31.31 -5.22 -12.73
C GLN A 158 -29.96 -5.93 -12.63
N ARG A 159 -29.37 -6.33 -13.75
CA ARG A 159 -28.05 -6.98 -13.76
C ARG A 159 -26.95 -6.08 -13.21
N ASP A 160 -27.01 -4.79 -13.48
CA ASP A 160 -26.03 -3.83 -12.96
C ASP A 160 -26.18 -3.65 -11.44
N LYS A 161 -27.42 -3.60 -10.93
CA LYS A 161 -27.70 -3.62 -9.48
C LYS A 161 -27.22 -4.91 -8.82
N GLU A 162 -27.46 -6.06 -9.44
CA GLU A 162 -26.99 -7.36 -8.94
C GLU A 162 -25.47 -7.42 -8.87
N LYS A 163 -24.77 -7.01 -9.94
CA LYS A 163 -23.30 -6.92 -9.96
C LYS A 163 -22.80 -6.01 -8.84
N HIS A 164 -23.41 -4.84 -8.68
CA HIS A 164 -23.05 -3.91 -7.62
C HIS A 164 -23.24 -4.51 -6.23
N ASN A 165 -24.36 -5.18 -5.99
CA ASN A 165 -24.63 -5.88 -4.73
C ASN A 165 -23.63 -7.01 -4.48
N ILE A 166 -23.24 -7.76 -5.51
CA ILE A 166 -22.22 -8.81 -5.41
C ILE A 166 -20.86 -8.20 -5.03
N GLU A 167 -20.47 -7.08 -5.64
CA GLU A 167 -19.22 -6.38 -5.30
C GLU A 167 -19.22 -5.87 -3.87
N LEU A 168 -20.33 -5.26 -3.44
CA LEU A 168 -20.54 -4.79 -2.07
C LEU A 168 -20.45 -5.96 -1.08
N HIS A 169 -21.10 -7.08 -1.38
CA HIS A 169 -21.02 -8.29 -0.56
C HIS A 169 -19.58 -8.82 -0.48
N LYS A 170 -18.84 -8.88 -1.60
CA LYS A 170 -17.43 -9.28 -1.62
C LYS A 170 -16.55 -8.34 -0.79
N ALA A 171 -16.80 -7.03 -0.84
CA ALA A 171 -16.09 -6.05 -0.03
C ALA A 171 -16.35 -6.27 1.47
N ASN A 172 -17.60 -6.47 1.85
CA ASN A 172 -17.99 -6.78 3.24
C ASN A 172 -17.35 -8.07 3.74
N MET A 173 -17.33 -9.13 2.92
CA MET A 173 -16.67 -10.39 3.27
C MET A 173 -15.16 -10.21 3.48
N LYS A 174 -14.49 -9.41 2.64
CA LYS A 174 -13.06 -9.08 2.83
C LYS A 174 -12.84 -8.27 4.11
N ALA A 175 -13.72 -7.32 4.43
CA ALA A 175 -13.65 -6.55 5.66
C ALA A 175 -13.79 -7.45 6.90
N LEU A 176 -14.77 -8.35 6.89
CA LEU A 176 -14.98 -9.34 7.96
C LEU A 176 -13.78 -10.27 8.14
N GLN A 177 -13.17 -10.73 7.03
CA GLN A 177 -11.95 -11.54 7.09
C GLN A 177 -10.78 -10.79 7.75
N ARG A 178 -10.59 -9.50 7.43
CA ARG A 178 -9.56 -8.66 8.07
C ARG A 178 -9.83 -8.49 9.56
N ALA A 179 -11.07 -8.20 9.95
CA ALA A 179 -11.43 -8.08 11.36
C ALA A 179 -11.19 -9.39 12.13
N ASN A 180 -11.58 -10.53 11.57
CA ASN A 180 -11.33 -11.85 12.17
C ASN A 180 -9.84 -12.18 12.27
N LYS A 181 -9.02 -11.74 11.31
CA LYS A 181 -7.56 -11.91 11.37
C LYS A 181 -6.98 -11.11 12.54
N LEU A 182 -7.36 -9.84 12.67
CA LEU A 182 -6.92 -8.97 13.78
C LEU A 182 -7.36 -9.53 15.14
N TYR A 183 -8.59 -10.04 15.25
CA TYR A 183 -9.06 -10.67 16.47
C TYR A 183 -8.23 -11.90 16.86
N LYS A 184 -7.90 -12.77 15.88
CA LYS A 184 -7.04 -13.94 16.12
C LYS A 184 -5.62 -13.55 16.55
N GLU A 185 -5.08 -12.48 15.98
CA GLU A 185 -3.76 -11.94 16.35
C GLU A 185 -3.76 -11.46 17.81
N LYS A 186 -4.77 -10.69 18.23
CA LYS A 186 -4.93 -10.27 19.63
C LYS A 186 -5.04 -11.46 20.60
N MET A 187 -5.88 -12.45 20.27
CA MET A 187 -6.00 -13.66 21.08
C MET A 187 -4.69 -14.46 21.15
N ALA A 188 -3.87 -14.42 20.09
CA ALA A 188 -2.58 -15.08 20.07
C ALA A 188 -1.55 -14.32 20.93
N GLU A 189 -1.57 -12.99 20.91
CA GLU A 189 -0.74 -12.13 21.77
C GLU A 189 -1.07 -12.34 23.25
N GLU A 190 -2.34 -12.34 23.64
CA GLU A 190 -2.77 -12.64 25.01
C GLU A 190 -2.27 -14.01 25.48
N LYS A 191 -2.37 -15.04 24.62
CA LYS A 191 -1.83 -16.37 24.92
C LYS A 191 -0.31 -16.39 25.03
N ARG A 192 0.41 -15.52 24.32
CA ARG A 192 1.88 -15.40 24.44
C ARG A 192 2.24 -14.75 25.78
N ILE A 193 1.53 -13.69 26.16
CA ILE A 193 1.70 -13.02 27.46
C ILE A 193 1.45 -14.01 28.59
N GLN A 194 0.34 -14.76 28.55
CA GLN A 194 0.03 -15.79 29.57
C GLN A 194 1.13 -16.87 29.67
N ARG A 195 1.73 -17.28 28.55
CA ARG A 195 2.85 -18.24 28.56
C ARG A 195 4.10 -17.65 29.18
N GLU A 196 4.37 -16.38 28.92
CA GLU A 196 5.51 -15.67 29.49
C GLU A 196 5.34 -15.47 31.00
N GLU A 197 4.16 -15.03 31.44
CA GLU A 197 3.80 -14.93 32.86
C GLU A 197 3.94 -16.28 33.56
N ALA A 198 3.45 -17.37 32.96
CA ALA A 198 3.61 -18.72 33.49
C ALA A 198 5.09 -19.16 33.56
N ARG A 199 5.93 -18.73 32.60
CA ARG A 199 7.39 -19.00 32.65
C ARG A 199 8.04 -18.23 33.79
N VAL A 200 7.75 -16.95 33.93
CA VAL A 200 8.27 -16.10 35.01
C VAL A 200 7.84 -16.63 36.37
N ALA A 201 6.57 -17.05 36.53
CA ALA A 201 6.08 -17.64 37.77
C ALA A 201 6.84 -18.94 38.13
N ARG A 202 7.11 -19.82 37.15
CA ARG A 202 7.90 -21.05 37.35
C ARG A 202 9.34 -20.75 37.73
N GLU A 203 9.96 -19.73 37.14
CA GLU A 203 11.32 -19.30 37.49
C GLU A 203 11.38 -18.71 38.90
N ALA A 204 10.40 -17.86 39.25
CA ALA A 204 10.28 -17.31 40.61
C ALA A 204 10.07 -18.41 41.66
N GLU A 205 9.26 -19.43 41.38
CA GLU A 205 9.08 -20.58 42.27
C GLU A 205 10.38 -21.38 42.45
N LYS A 206 11.11 -21.63 41.36
CA LYS A 206 12.42 -22.30 41.42
C LYS A 206 13.43 -21.47 42.22
N ALA A 207 13.48 -20.15 42.02
CA ALA A 207 14.35 -19.25 42.77
C ALA A 207 14.00 -19.23 44.26
N LYS A 208 12.70 -19.18 44.62
CA LYS A 208 12.25 -19.30 46.02
C LYS A 208 12.67 -20.63 46.64
N LYS A 209 12.48 -21.75 45.94
CA LYS A 209 12.91 -23.08 46.40
C LYS A 209 14.43 -23.18 46.57
N GLN A 210 15.21 -22.55 45.70
CA GLN A 210 16.67 -22.47 45.83
C GLN A 210 17.08 -21.61 47.04
N ALA A 211 16.49 -20.41 47.18
CA ALA A 211 16.74 -19.54 48.32
C ALA A 211 16.37 -20.19 49.66
N GLU A 212 15.27 -20.93 49.72
CA GLU A 212 14.87 -21.68 50.92
C GLU A 212 15.89 -22.79 51.26
N LYS A 213 16.38 -23.52 50.25
CA LYS A 213 17.43 -24.54 50.44
C LYS A 213 18.74 -23.90 50.93
N GLU A 214 19.16 -22.80 50.35
CA GLU A 214 20.35 -22.06 50.78
C GLU A 214 20.20 -21.50 52.20
N ALA A 215 19.03 -20.96 52.54
CA ALA A 215 18.75 -20.49 53.90
C ALA A 215 18.82 -21.63 54.92
N LYS A 216 18.25 -22.80 54.60
CA LYS A 216 18.37 -24.01 55.43
C LYS A 216 19.82 -24.48 55.57
N GLN A 217 20.61 -24.43 54.50
CA GLN A 217 22.03 -24.76 54.52
C GLN A 217 22.79 -23.80 55.44
N ARG A 218 22.64 -22.48 55.25
CA ARG A 218 23.26 -21.44 56.07
C ARG A 218 22.87 -21.55 57.54
N ALA A 219 21.62 -21.84 57.85
CA ALA A 219 21.17 -22.06 59.22
C ALA A 219 21.84 -23.27 59.87
N ARG A 220 21.98 -24.39 59.14
CA ARG A 220 22.72 -25.57 59.61
C ARG A 220 24.21 -25.26 59.82
N ASP A 221 24.83 -24.53 58.91
CA ASP A 221 26.24 -24.18 58.99
C ASP A 221 26.50 -23.18 60.14
N ALA A 222 25.60 -22.22 60.37
CA ALA A 222 25.64 -21.33 61.53
C ALA A 222 25.49 -22.09 62.86
N GLN A 223 24.57 -23.07 62.94
CA GLN A 223 24.44 -23.94 64.11
C GLN A 223 25.71 -24.75 64.37
N LYS A 224 26.32 -25.32 63.32
CA LYS A 224 27.61 -26.02 63.43
C LYS A 224 28.73 -25.09 63.90
N ALA A 225 28.79 -23.85 63.41
CA ALA A 225 29.78 -22.87 63.84
C ALA A 225 29.63 -22.49 65.31
N ILE A 226 28.39 -22.30 65.80
CA ILE A 226 28.09 -22.07 67.22
C ILE A 226 28.50 -23.28 68.08
N GLN A 227 28.24 -24.51 67.62
CA GLN A 227 28.69 -25.72 68.33
C GLN A 227 30.22 -25.89 68.34
N LEU A 228 30.90 -25.48 67.27
CA LEU A 228 32.36 -25.54 67.18
C LEU A 228 33.04 -24.54 68.13
N SER A 229 32.50 -23.31 68.24
CA SER A 229 33.03 -22.29 69.16
C SER A 229 32.82 -22.64 70.64
N GLN A 230 31.78 -23.42 70.97
CA GLN A 230 31.55 -23.93 72.33
C GLN A 230 32.47 -25.08 72.74
N LYS A 231 33.16 -25.74 71.80
CA LYS A 231 34.15 -26.82 72.10
C LYS A 231 35.56 -26.30 72.39
N GLY A 232 35.73 -24.99 72.62
CA GLY A 232 37.01 -24.31 72.85
C GLY A 232 37.74 -24.59 74.18
N LYS A 233 37.43 -25.67 74.91
CA LYS A 233 38.29 -26.20 75.99
C LYS A 233 38.13 -27.72 76.10
N ARG A 234 38.98 -28.50 75.43
CA ARG A 234 39.36 -29.84 75.89
C ARG A 234 40.63 -30.36 75.22
N LYS A 235 41.43 -31.03 76.05
CA LYS A 235 42.77 -31.59 75.82
C LYS A 235 42.77 -32.69 74.76
N ALA A 236 43.94 -32.83 74.12
CA ALA A 236 44.31 -33.92 73.22
C ALA A 236 44.20 -35.32 73.88
N SER A 237 44.13 -36.36 73.02
CA SER A 237 44.03 -37.84 73.26
C SER A 237 42.67 -38.38 72.79
N THR A 238 42.48 -39.48 72.07
CA THR A 238 43.31 -40.53 71.45
C THR A 238 42.45 -41.16 70.34
N ALA A 239 43.05 -41.65 69.26
CA ALA A 239 42.34 -42.29 68.15
C ALA A 239 41.86 -43.72 68.51
N PRO A 240 40.61 -44.12 68.21
CA PRO A 240 40.19 -45.52 68.29
C PRO A 240 40.44 -46.28 66.97
N PRO A 241 40.60 -47.61 67.02
CA PRO A 241 41.02 -48.41 65.87
C PRO A 241 39.91 -48.57 64.82
N ARG A 242 40.31 -48.50 63.54
CA ARG A 242 39.44 -48.77 62.39
C ARG A 242 39.27 -50.28 62.23
N ASN A 243 38.10 -50.79 62.59
CA ASN A 243 37.67 -52.14 62.22
C ASN A 243 37.37 -52.21 60.72
N ILE A 244 38.03 -53.15 60.05
CA ILE A 244 37.86 -53.50 58.64
C ILE A 244 36.54 -54.27 58.50
N GLY A 245 35.50 -53.56 58.07
CA GLY A 245 34.19 -54.10 57.73
C GLY A 245 34.08 -54.43 56.24
N GLN A 246 33.74 -55.68 55.97
CA GLN A 246 33.72 -56.40 54.69
C GLN A 246 33.01 -55.69 53.52
N LYS A 247 33.65 -55.73 52.34
CA LYS A 247 33.06 -55.40 51.04
C LYS A 247 31.89 -56.37 50.77
N ARG A 248 30.67 -55.85 50.66
CA ARG A 248 29.55 -56.60 50.07
C ARG A 248 29.81 -56.80 48.57
N ALA A 249 29.83 -58.07 48.18
CA ALA A 249 29.94 -58.53 46.82
C ALA A 249 28.78 -58.01 45.95
N ARG A 250 29.15 -57.54 44.76
CA ARG A 250 28.29 -57.27 43.61
C ARG A 250 27.63 -58.59 43.20
N ARG A 251 26.31 -58.68 43.35
CA ARG A 251 25.51 -59.76 42.74
C ARG A 251 25.42 -59.48 41.24
N GLU A 252 26.01 -60.36 40.44
CA GLU A 252 25.60 -60.55 39.05
C GLU A 252 24.23 -61.23 39.02
N PRO A 253 23.29 -60.81 38.15
CA PRO A 253 22.12 -61.61 37.85
C PRO A 253 22.49 -62.72 36.86
N THR A 254 22.31 -63.95 37.33
CA THR A 254 22.36 -65.20 36.58
C THR A 254 21.30 -65.20 35.47
N ARG A 255 21.74 -65.64 34.31
CA ARG A 255 21.00 -66.07 33.11
C ARG A 255 19.71 -66.83 33.46
N VAL A 256 18.56 -66.29 33.07
CA VAL A 256 17.30 -67.04 32.93
C VAL A 256 17.18 -67.47 31.48
N VAL A 257 16.84 -68.74 31.31
CA VAL A 257 16.63 -69.47 30.07
C VAL A 257 15.49 -68.85 29.25
N GLU A 258 15.69 -68.84 27.93
CA GLU A 258 14.72 -68.53 26.90
C GLU A 258 13.40 -69.28 27.10
N VAL A 259 12.30 -68.54 27.16
CA VAL A 259 11.03 -68.97 26.58
C VAL A 259 10.74 -67.96 25.48
N GLU A 260 10.66 -68.46 24.25
CA GLU A 260 10.30 -67.68 23.06
C GLU A 260 8.91 -67.05 23.26
N GLU A 261 8.85 -65.73 23.38
CA GLU A 261 7.66 -64.96 23.04
C GLU A 261 8.03 -63.78 22.15
N ALA A 262 7.40 -63.75 20.98
CA ALA A 262 7.66 -62.85 19.87
C ALA A 262 7.58 -61.38 20.28
N HIS A 263 8.71 -60.67 20.26
CA HIS A 263 8.72 -59.21 20.24
C HIS A 263 8.18 -58.69 18.90
N THR A 264 6.90 -58.32 18.87
CA THR A 264 6.36 -57.46 17.82
C THR A 264 7.07 -56.10 17.87
N LYS A 265 7.89 -55.81 16.85
CA LYS A 265 8.46 -54.48 16.61
C LYS A 265 7.35 -53.42 16.65
N ALA A 266 7.53 -52.36 17.44
CA ALA A 266 6.65 -51.20 17.40
C ALA A 266 6.64 -50.59 15.98
N PRO A 267 5.46 -50.23 15.42
CA PRO A 267 5.37 -49.75 14.05
C PRO A 267 6.08 -48.40 13.90
N PRO A 268 6.71 -48.13 12.74
CA PRO A 268 7.36 -46.87 12.46
C PRO A 268 6.35 -45.72 12.49
N ARG A 269 6.75 -44.56 13.04
CA ARG A 269 5.90 -43.37 13.09
C ARG A 269 5.66 -42.82 11.68
N THR A 270 4.46 -43.01 11.16
CA THR A 270 4.02 -42.44 9.88
C THR A 270 3.33 -41.09 10.08
N SER A 271 3.51 -40.14 9.15
CA SER A 271 2.68 -38.92 9.11
C SER A 271 1.22 -39.23 8.76
N ARG A 272 0.29 -38.27 8.94
CA ARG A 272 -1.13 -38.38 8.52
C ARG A 272 -1.33 -38.76 7.03
N ARG A 273 -0.28 -38.72 6.20
CA ARG A 273 -0.30 -39.11 4.77
C ARG A 273 0.58 -40.33 4.46
N GLY A 274 0.92 -41.16 5.46
CA GLY A 274 1.61 -42.43 5.26
C GLY A 274 3.12 -42.35 4.96
N ARG A 275 3.75 -41.17 5.00
CA ARG A 275 5.21 -41.04 4.81
C ARG A 275 5.99 -41.37 6.07
N ASN A 276 7.10 -42.10 5.89
CA ASN A 276 8.03 -42.51 6.95
C ASN A 276 8.89 -41.33 7.41
N ILE A 277 8.98 -41.10 8.73
CA ILE A 277 9.69 -39.94 9.30
C ILE A 277 11.06 -40.39 9.82
N ASN A 278 12.14 -40.02 9.11
CA ASN A 278 13.51 -40.22 9.57
C ASN A 278 13.99 -39.02 10.39
N LEU A 279 14.35 -39.22 11.65
CA LEU A 279 14.90 -38.19 12.52
C LEU A 279 16.42 -38.00 12.24
N PRO A 280 16.92 -36.76 12.11
CA PRO A 280 18.34 -36.51 11.88
C PRO A 280 19.19 -36.77 13.13
N LYS A 281 20.31 -37.49 12.96
CA LYS A 281 21.31 -37.78 14.00
C LYS A 281 22.24 -36.59 14.24
N ARG A 282 21.72 -35.48 14.76
CA ARG A 282 22.57 -34.45 15.37
C ARG A 282 22.19 -34.38 16.84
N TYR A 283 23.22 -34.49 17.69
CA TYR A 283 23.16 -34.66 19.15
C TYR A 283 22.96 -36.12 19.60
N ILE A 284 24.02 -36.91 19.45
CA ILE A 284 24.40 -37.95 20.43
C ILE A 284 25.63 -37.39 21.14
#